data_AF-A0A7W6US01-F1
#
_entry.id   AF-A0A7W6US01-F1
#
_cell.length_a   1.000
_cell.length_b   1.000
_cell.length_c   1.000
_cell.angle_alpha   90.00
_cell.angle_beta   90.00
_cell.angle_gamma   90.00
#
_symmetry.space_group_name_H-M   'P 1'
#
loop_
_entity.id
_entity.type
_entity.pdbx_description
1 polymer ?
#
loop_
_entity_poly.entity_id
_entity_poly.type
_entity_poly.pdbx_seq_one_letter_code
_entity_poly.pdbx_strand_id
1 'polypeptide(L)' 'METKVPSAHIPLPLTREKPPRLTLEALADVAEGNAVDHRSVQAWADSLDGDRPVLLPR' A
#
# COMPACT_ATOMS: atom_id res chain seq x y z
N MET A 1 4.29 -35.13 10.52
CA MET A 1 4.37 -34.33 9.28
C MET A 1 3.99 -32.91 9.69
N GLU A 2 4.96 -32.09 10.08
CA GLU A 2 4.71 -30.77 10.66
C GLU A 2 4.80 -29.72 9.53
N THR A 3 3.67 -29.17 9.10
CA THR A 3 3.66 -28.06 8.14
C THR A 3 4.10 -26.79 8.85
N LYS A 4 5.40 -26.51 8.84
CA LYS A 4 5.93 -25.21 9.25
C LYS A 4 5.45 -24.16 8.26
N VAL A 5 4.31 -23.53 8.57
CA VAL A 5 3.91 -22.27 7.94
C VAL A 5 5.04 -21.28 8.25
N PRO A 6 5.75 -20.71 7.27
CA PRO A 6 6.67 -19.63 7.53
C PRO A 6 5.83 -18.36 7.77
N SER A 7 5.12 -18.32 8.90
CA SER A 7 4.59 -17.09 9.44
C SER A 7 5.82 -16.29 9.84
N ALA A 8 6.21 -15.33 9.01
CA ALA A 8 7.26 -14.39 9.34
C ALA A 8 6.95 -13.82 10.73
N HIS A 9 7.76 -14.23 11.69
CA HIS A 9 7.83 -13.70 13.04
C HIS A 9 8.37 -12.27 12.89
N ILE A 10 7.51 -11.33 12.50
CA ILE A 10 7.75 -9.94 12.85
C ILE A 10 7.52 -9.91 14.35
N PRO A 11 8.57 -9.80 15.19
CA PRO A 11 8.35 -9.56 16.60
C PRO A 11 7.65 -8.20 16.65
N LEU A 12 6.39 -8.17 17.11
CA LEU A 12 5.74 -6.91 17.47
C LEU A 12 6.70 -6.23 18.45
N PRO A 13 7.32 -5.09 18.09
CA PRO A 13 8.20 -4.44 19.03
C PRO A 13 7.29 -3.91 20.13
N LEU A 14 7.54 -4.38 21.36
CA LEU A 14 7.08 -3.74 22.60
C LEU A 14 7.75 -2.38 22.82
N THR A 15 8.38 -1.78 21.81
CA THR A 15 8.66 -0.36 21.90
C THR A 15 7.34 0.34 21.64
N ARG A 16 6.69 0.77 22.73
CA ARG A 16 5.52 1.65 22.70
C ARG A 16 5.94 3.05 22.21
N GLU A 17 6.63 3.11 21.09
CA GLU A 17 6.80 4.32 20.33
C GLU A 17 5.55 4.47 19.48
N LYS A 18 4.88 5.60 19.65
CA LYS A 18 3.76 5.92 18.78
C LYS A 18 4.31 5.94 17.36
N PRO A 19 3.68 5.27 16.39
CA PRO A 19 4.08 5.41 15.00
C PRO A 19 4.19 6.91 14.67
N PRO A 20 5.19 7.31 13.88
CA PRO A 20 5.33 8.69 13.46
C PRO A 20 3.98 9.21 12.98
N ARG A 21 3.65 10.46 13.32
CA ARG A 21 2.34 11.05 13.00
C ARG A 21 1.96 10.86 11.52
N LEU A 22 2.93 11.00 10.61
CA LEU A 22 2.76 10.78 9.18
C LEU A 22 2.35 9.35 8.82
N THR A 23 2.80 8.36 9.57
CA THR A 23 2.41 6.95 9.36
C THR A 23 0.97 6.72 9.80
N LEU A 24 0.52 7.33 10.89
CA LEU A 24 -0.88 7.25 11.32
C LEU A 24 -1.82 7.95 10.34
N GLU A 25 -1.43 9.13 9.86
CA GLU A 25 -2.16 9.87 8.84
C GLU A 25 -2.28 9.05 7.55
N ALA A 26 -1.18 8.46 7.06
CA ALA A 26 -1.21 7.59 5.89
C ALA A 26 -2.08 6.33 6.08
N LEU A 27 -2.10 5.74 7.28
CA LEU A 27 -2.98 4.60 7.59
C LEU A 27 -4.46 5.02 7.64
N ALA A 28 -4.76 6.22 8.15
CA ALA A 28 -6.12 6.75 8.15
C ALA A 28 -6.61 7.01 6.72
N ASP A 29 -5.77 7.58 5.85
CA ASP A 29 -6.10 7.78 4.43
C ASP A 29 -6.44 6.46 3.74
N VAL A 30 -5.67 5.40 4.00
CA VAL A 30 -5.97 4.06 3.46
C VAL A 30 -7.27 3.50 4.03
N ALA A 31 -7.55 3.69 5.32
CA ALA A 31 -8.76 3.19 5.97
C ALA A 31 -10.03 3.94 5.51
N GLU A 32 -9.91 5.23 5.18
CA GLU A 32 -11.00 6.06 4.62
C GLU A 32 -11.22 5.80 3.12
N GLY A 33 -10.32 5.06 2.47
CA GLY A 33 -10.37 4.83 1.03
C GLY A 33 -9.88 6.04 0.22
N ASN A 34 -9.14 6.96 0.84
CA ASN A 34 -8.37 8.02 0.17
C ASN A 34 -7.11 7.44 -0.51
N ALA A 35 -7.24 6.25 -1.09
CA ALA A 35 -6.23 5.57 -1.86
C ALA A 35 -6.58 5.68 -3.34
N VAL A 36 -5.56 5.77 -4.18
CA VAL A 36 -5.72 5.76 -5.63
C VAL A 36 -6.34 4.43 -6.05
N ASP A 37 -7.44 4.49 -6.81
CA ASP A 37 -8.13 3.30 -7.31
C ASP A 37 -7.21 2.43 -8.19
N HIS A 38 -7.29 1.12 -7.99
CA HIS A 38 -6.44 0.16 -8.69
C HIS A 38 -6.61 0.21 -10.21
N ARG A 39 -7.84 0.43 -10.71
CA ARG A 39 -8.09 0.52 -12.16
C ARG A 39 -7.49 1.77 -12.76
N SER A 40 -7.49 2.89 -12.04
CA SER A 40 -6.80 4.10 -12.45
C SER A 40 -5.29 3.89 -12.57
N VAL A 41 -4.67 3.19 -11.62
CA VAL A 41 -3.26 2.81 -11.68
C VAL A 41 -2.98 1.87 -12.86
N GLN A 42 -3.85 0.88 -13.10
CA GLN A 42 -3.70 -0.06 -14.22
C GLN A 42 -3.79 0.65 -15.57
N ALA A 43 -4.77 1.53 -15.78
CA ALA A 43 -4.92 2.27 -17.03
C ALA A 43 -3.75 3.21 -17.30
N TRP A 44 -3.16 3.78 -16.24
CA TRP A 44 -1.93 4.55 -16.35
C TRP A 44 -0.73 3.67 -16.72
N ALA A 45 -0.57 2.51 -16.09
CA ALA A 45 0.50 1.57 -16.40
C ALA A 45 0.41 1.06 -17.86
N ASP A 46 -0.78 0.64 -18.30
CA ASP A 46 -1.02 0.20 -19.67
C ASP A 46 -0.74 1.29 -20.72
N SER A 47 -0.87 2.56 -20.31
CA SER A 47 -0.55 3.73 -21.12
C SER A 47 0.95 3.98 -21.26
N LEU A 48 1.80 3.48 -20.36
CA LEU A 48 3.26 3.62 -20.47
C LEU A 48 3.83 2.77 -21.61
N ASP A 49 3.22 1.62 -21.87
CA ASP A 49 3.58 0.72 -22.97
C ASP A 49 3.05 1.20 -24.34
N GLY A 50 2.20 2.24 -24.37
CA GLY A 50 1.56 2.76 -25.57
C GLY A 50 1.84 4.24 -25.86
N ASP A 51 1.62 4.68 -27.10
CA ASP A 51 1.84 6.05 -27.57
C ASP A 51 0.77 7.08 -27.10
N ARG A 52 -0.06 6.72 -26.12
CA ARG A 52 -1.16 7.56 -25.63
C ARG A 52 -1.05 7.77 -24.13
N PRO A 53 -0.40 8.85 -23.66
CA PRO A 53 -0.25 9.13 -22.24
C PRO A 53 -1.60 9.43 -21.59
N VAL A 54 -1.93 8.69 -20.54
CA VAL A 54 -3.05 8.95 -19.62
C VAL A 54 -2.54 9.81 -18.47
N LEU A 55 -3.40 10.70 -17.96
CA LEU A 55 -3.07 11.54 -16.80
C LEU A 55 -2.71 10.68 -15.59
N LEU A 56 -1.78 11.18 -14.77
CA LEU A 56 -1.43 10.53 -13.52
C LEU A 56 -2.68 10.35 -12.66
N PRO A 57 -2.90 9.13 -12.11
CA PRO A 57 -3.92 8.91 -11.10
C PRO A 57 -3.73 9.89 -9.93
N ARG A 58 -4.84 10.40 -9.39
CA ARG A 58 -4.85 11.34 -8.27
C ARG A 58 -5.16 10.65 -6.97
#